data_AF-A0A933NFH9-F1
#
_entry.id   AF-A0A933NFH9-F1
#
_cell.length_a   1.000
_cell.length_b   1.000
_cell.length_c   1.000
_cell.angle_alpha   90.00
_cell.angle_beta   90.00
_cell.angle_gamma   90.00
#
_symmetry.space_group_name_H-M   'P 1'
#
loop_
_entity.id
_entity.type
_entity.pdbx_description
1 polymer ?
#
loop_
_entity_poly.entity_id
_entity_poly.type
_entity_poly.pdbx_seq_one_letter_code
_entity_poly.pdbx_strand_id
1 'polypeptide(L)'
;MTPQELRDLVIGVRCVVLRYNPIRFPVGLLSSGRPDATSPVGVSGNYFRTVQRLRKTLRGIDCHILVADSAGINVWCAAGVCDFNEHKIADAVHATGLATVVSHRRLILPQLAAVGVDLARLRAESGFSGTWGPARLEDLPVLLRGDGRVAGAMRLVRFPLADRFHNAVGLFDVFLLLPLALLIFLGTGAAAFALLANALVIFPLFLGYPLFPCRYPANSALIWGLVVTAAVALGGLALAPGSATVWVSVGTTLLAALLVAIDMLGSTPFYKTTIAHWLATGDNRSLFQPLVLDRCTGCGACEAVCPKGIFSLGTADGRGRRAVANLDAECCECLACLKQCPREAIANVHGALFKDDIKSVPDVARLVLGEPQAPPHRAIAREEPE
;
A
#
# COMPACT_ATOMS: atom_id res chain seq x y z
N MET A 1 14.88 23.23 -18.09
CA MET A 1 13.81 22.98 -17.11
C MET A 1 12.98 24.25 -17.03
N THR A 2 11.68 24.17 -17.30
CA THR A 2 10.77 25.32 -17.24
C THR A 2 10.46 25.72 -15.78
N PRO A 3 9.98 26.94 -15.52
CA PRO A 3 9.56 27.34 -14.17
C PRO A 3 8.49 26.42 -13.56
N GLN A 4 7.60 25.87 -14.40
CA GLN A 4 6.60 24.90 -13.97
C GLN A 4 7.23 23.56 -13.59
N GLU A 5 8.20 23.06 -14.35
CA GLU A 5 8.92 21.83 -14.03
C GLU A 5 9.71 21.95 -12.72
N LEU A 6 10.32 23.11 -12.47
CA LEU A 6 11.01 23.37 -11.20
C LEU A 6 10.02 23.39 -10.03
N ARG A 7 8.86 24.05 -10.19
CA ARG A 7 7.81 24.05 -9.16
C ARG A 7 7.32 22.63 -8.87
N ASP A 8 7.02 21.86 -9.90
CA ASP A 8 6.55 20.48 -9.78
C ASP A 8 7.62 19.59 -9.12
N LEU A 9 8.90 19.82 -9.41
CA LEU A 9 10.02 19.14 -8.75
C LEU A 9 10.09 19.49 -7.25
N VAL A 10 10.01 20.76 -6.88
CA VAL A 10 10.05 21.21 -5.48
C VAL A 10 8.89 20.62 -4.68
N ILE A 11 7.67 20.68 -5.24
CA ILE A 11 6.48 20.08 -4.62
C ILE A 11 6.66 18.55 -4.51
N GLY A 12 7.20 17.92 -5.54
CA GLY A 12 7.50 16.50 -5.56
C GLY A 12 8.49 16.08 -4.46
N VAL A 13 9.56 16.85 -4.25
CA VAL A 13 10.53 16.63 -3.17
C VAL A 13 9.86 16.82 -1.81
N ARG A 14 9.08 17.89 -1.61
CA ARG A 14 8.31 18.10 -0.37
C ARG A 14 7.36 16.94 -0.09
N CYS A 15 6.74 16.35 -1.11
CA CYS A 15 5.86 15.20 -0.94
C CYS A 15 6.60 13.93 -0.46
N VAL A 16 7.91 13.82 -0.73
CA VAL A 16 8.75 12.74 -0.22
C VAL A 16 9.21 13.05 1.20
N VAL A 17 9.73 14.26 1.42
CA VAL A 17 10.32 14.70 2.70
C VAL A 17 9.27 14.90 3.80
N LEU A 18 8.09 15.40 3.43
CA LEU A 18 6.98 15.63 4.34
C LEU A 18 5.83 14.69 3.97
N ARG A 19 6.10 13.39 3.93
CA ARG A 19 5.15 12.36 3.49
C ARG A 19 3.84 12.37 4.28
N TYR A 20 3.88 12.76 5.56
CA TYR A 20 2.72 12.87 6.46
C TYR A 20 1.97 14.20 6.34
N ASN A 21 2.45 15.11 5.49
CA ASN A 21 1.77 16.36 5.11
C ASN A 21 1.52 16.36 3.59
N PRO A 22 0.58 15.53 3.11
CA PRO A 22 0.36 15.27 1.69
C PRO A 22 -0.11 16.53 0.95
N ILE A 23 0.33 16.67 -0.31
CA ILE A 23 -0.17 17.70 -1.22
C ILE A 23 -1.15 17.08 -2.19
N ARG A 24 -2.31 17.71 -2.31
CA ARG A 24 -3.35 17.38 -3.27
C ARG A 24 -3.06 18.00 -4.63
N PHE A 25 -3.27 17.21 -5.68
CA PHE A 25 -3.45 17.68 -7.04
C PHE A 25 -4.93 18.02 -7.25
N PRO A 26 -5.28 18.97 -8.13
CA PRO A 26 -6.69 19.22 -8.48
C PRO A 26 -7.37 17.95 -9.02
N VAL A 27 -8.56 17.64 -8.52
CA VAL A 27 -9.39 16.56 -9.08
C VAL A 27 -9.92 16.96 -10.46
N GLY A 28 -10.20 15.97 -11.31
CA GLY A 28 -10.75 16.21 -12.64
C GLY A 28 -10.24 15.24 -13.71
N LEU A 29 -10.54 15.56 -14.96
CA LEU A 29 -10.13 14.77 -16.11
C LEU A 29 -8.89 15.39 -16.75
N LEU A 30 -7.81 14.62 -16.80
CA LEU A 30 -6.60 14.97 -17.54
C LEU A 30 -6.56 14.20 -18.85
N SER A 31 -5.95 14.79 -19.87
CA SER A 31 -5.67 14.13 -21.14
C SER A 31 -4.16 13.97 -21.33
N SER A 32 -3.75 12.82 -21.85
CA SER A 32 -2.40 12.60 -22.37
C SER A 32 -2.49 12.30 -23.86
N GLY A 33 -1.56 12.85 -24.65
CA GLY A 33 -1.59 12.75 -26.11
C GLY A 33 -2.74 13.55 -26.71
N ARG A 34 -3.42 12.95 -27.69
CA ARG A 34 -4.61 13.45 -28.38
C ARG A 34 -5.72 12.39 -28.28
N PRO A 35 -6.29 12.16 -27.08
CA PRO A 35 -7.31 11.15 -26.91
C PRO A 35 -8.61 11.54 -27.63
N ASP A 36 -9.28 10.54 -28.16
CA ASP A 36 -10.60 10.61 -28.79
C ASP A 36 -11.66 9.91 -27.92
N ALA A 37 -12.91 9.86 -28.40
CA ALA A 37 -14.01 9.24 -27.68
C ALA A 37 -13.83 7.72 -27.44
N THR A 38 -12.92 7.05 -28.15
CA THR A 38 -12.64 5.61 -27.98
C THR A 38 -11.45 5.33 -27.06
N SER A 39 -10.71 6.39 -26.69
CA SER A 39 -9.47 6.30 -25.94
C SER A 39 -9.70 5.82 -24.49
N PRO A 40 -8.78 5.01 -23.95
CA PRO A 40 -8.94 4.41 -22.63
C PRO A 40 -8.94 5.45 -21.51
N VAL A 41 -9.68 5.13 -20.44
CA VAL A 41 -9.74 5.96 -19.23
C VAL A 41 -9.08 5.24 -18.06
N GLY A 42 -7.93 5.75 -17.62
CA GLY A 42 -7.27 5.33 -16.38
C GLY A 42 -7.77 6.13 -15.18
N VAL A 43 -7.83 5.51 -14.01
CA VAL A 43 -8.24 6.16 -12.76
C VAL A 43 -7.05 6.30 -11.81
N SER A 44 -6.97 7.41 -11.08
CA SER A 44 -5.97 7.63 -10.03
C SER A 44 -6.56 8.45 -8.87
N GLY A 45 -5.91 8.37 -7.71
CA GLY A 45 -6.08 9.35 -6.64
C GLY A 45 -5.35 10.65 -6.92
N ASN A 46 -5.63 11.68 -6.12
CA ASN A 46 -5.13 13.04 -6.27
C ASN A 46 -3.87 13.37 -5.45
N TYR A 47 -3.08 12.38 -5.01
CA TYR A 47 -1.75 12.67 -4.46
C TYR A 47 -0.86 13.28 -5.55
N PHE A 48 -0.33 14.49 -5.31
CA PHE A 48 0.43 15.26 -6.29
C PHE A 48 1.52 14.45 -6.99
N ARG A 49 2.33 13.72 -6.21
CA ARG A 49 3.42 12.91 -6.74
C ARG A 49 2.92 11.75 -7.60
N THR A 50 1.79 11.11 -7.25
CA THR A 50 1.17 10.06 -8.07
C THR A 50 0.76 10.60 -9.42
N VAL A 51 0.06 11.74 -9.45
CA VAL A 51 -0.41 12.36 -10.71
C VAL A 51 0.77 12.81 -11.58
N GLN A 52 1.81 13.40 -10.98
CA GLN A 52 3.01 13.79 -11.73
C GLN A 52 3.74 12.59 -12.35
N ARG A 53 3.87 11.49 -11.61
CA ARG A 53 4.43 10.25 -12.16
C ARG A 53 3.57 9.72 -13.30
N LEU A 54 2.24 9.71 -13.16
CA LEU A 54 1.30 9.30 -14.22
C LEU A 54 1.47 10.13 -15.49
N ARG A 55 1.44 11.47 -15.38
CA ARG A 55 1.63 12.39 -16.51
C ARG A 55 2.97 12.17 -17.22
N LYS A 56 4.03 11.88 -16.46
CA LYS A 56 5.35 11.57 -17.02
C LYS A 56 5.36 10.23 -17.75
N THR A 57 4.82 9.18 -17.14
CA THR A 57 4.83 7.81 -17.69
C THR A 57 3.93 7.67 -18.92
N LEU A 58 2.80 8.39 -18.95
CA LEU A 58 1.83 8.30 -20.04
C LEU A 58 2.05 9.32 -21.16
N ARG A 59 3.12 10.12 -21.09
CA ARG A 59 3.41 11.16 -22.09
C ARG A 59 3.44 10.56 -23.51
N GLY A 60 2.62 11.12 -24.40
CA GLY A 60 2.50 10.67 -25.79
C GLY A 60 1.66 9.40 -25.99
N ILE A 61 0.90 8.97 -24.98
CA ILE A 61 -0.12 7.91 -25.10
C ILE A 61 -1.48 8.58 -25.06
N ASP A 62 -2.30 8.31 -26.06
CA ASP A 62 -3.65 8.84 -26.19
C ASP A 62 -4.57 8.16 -25.17
N CYS A 63 -4.79 8.84 -24.04
CA CYS A 63 -5.67 8.35 -22.97
C CYS A 63 -6.20 9.48 -22.09
N HIS A 64 -7.29 9.21 -21.40
CA HIS A 64 -7.81 10.05 -20.33
C HIS A 64 -7.39 9.52 -18.97
N ILE A 65 -7.15 10.42 -18.01
CA ILE A 65 -6.84 10.10 -16.62
C ILE A 65 -7.86 10.79 -15.74
N LEU A 66 -8.76 10.00 -15.14
CA LEU A 66 -9.72 10.46 -14.16
C LEU A 66 -9.04 10.52 -12.78
N VAL A 67 -8.80 11.74 -12.29
CA VAL A 67 -8.19 12.00 -10.97
C VAL A 67 -9.31 12.22 -9.96
N ALA A 68 -9.55 11.22 -9.12
CA ALA A 68 -10.50 11.27 -8.02
C ALA A 68 -9.83 11.71 -6.70
N ASP A 69 -10.62 12.21 -5.75
CA ASP A 69 -10.11 12.63 -4.45
C ASP A 69 -9.64 11.41 -3.64
N SER A 70 -8.38 11.43 -3.22
CA SER A 70 -7.79 10.44 -2.31
C SER A 70 -7.24 11.12 -1.05
N ALA A 71 -7.78 12.30 -0.71
CA ALA A 71 -7.29 13.19 0.36
C ALA A 71 -5.83 13.65 0.19
N GLY A 72 -5.24 13.47 -1.00
CA GLY A 72 -3.81 13.66 -1.24
C GLY A 72 -2.93 12.48 -0.80
N ILE A 73 -3.52 11.36 -0.37
CA ILE A 73 -2.80 10.16 0.04
C ILE A 73 -2.55 9.27 -1.18
N ASN A 74 -1.44 8.53 -1.19
CA ASN A 74 -1.16 7.55 -2.25
C ASN A 74 -2.29 6.50 -2.34
N VAL A 75 -2.51 5.96 -3.54
CA VAL A 75 -3.68 5.12 -3.86
C VAL A 75 -3.83 3.91 -2.93
N TRP A 76 -2.75 3.20 -2.61
CA TRP A 76 -2.84 1.98 -1.81
C TRP A 76 -3.22 2.29 -0.35
N CYS A 77 -2.56 3.28 0.26
CA CYS A 77 -2.90 3.71 1.62
C CYS A 77 -4.32 4.30 1.69
N ALA A 78 -4.68 5.18 0.75
CA ALA A 78 -6.01 5.78 0.68
C ALA A 78 -7.10 4.73 0.53
N ALA A 79 -6.88 3.71 -0.31
CA ALA A 79 -7.82 2.60 -0.46
C ALA A 79 -7.94 1.77 0.83
N GLY A 80 -6.85 1.54 1.56
CA GLY A 80 -6.87 0.81 2.83
C GLY A 80 -7.68 1.51 3.92
N VAL A 81 -7.56 2.83 4.03
CA VAL A 81 -8.28 3.64 5.04
C VAL A 81 -9.65 4.16 4.56
N CYS A 82 -10.09 3.74 3.38
CA CYS A 82 -11.37 4.13 2.76
C CYS A 82 -11.45 5.60 2.26
N ASP A 83 -10.33 6.29 2.11
CA ASP A 83 -10.26 7.63 1.49
C ASP A 83 -10.20 7.57 -0.05
N PHE A 84 -10.05 6.39 -0.64
CA PHE A 84 -10.16 6.14 -2.07
C PHE A 84 -11.00 4.89 -2.34
N ASN A 85 -12.26 5.09 -2.70
CA ASN A 85 -13.30 4.05 -2.80
C ASN A 85 -14.19 4.28 -4.03
N GLU A 86 -15.15 3.39 -4.26
CA GLU A 86 -16.09 3.44 -5.38
C GLU A 86 -16.84 4.77 -5.49
N HIS A 87 -17.26 5.35 -4.37
CA HIS A 87 -18.00 6.62 -4.33
C HIS A 87 -17.16 7.78 -4.84
N LYS A 88 -15.91 7.87 -4.38
CA LYS A 88 -14.97 8.91 -4.83
C LYS A 88 -14.72 8.85 -6.34
N ILE A 89 -14.71 7.64 -6.90
CA ILE A 89 -14.56 7.43 -8.34
C ILE A 89 -15.86 7.79 -9.06
N ALA A 90 -17.02 7.38 -8.56
CA ALA A 90 -18.32 7.72 -9.14
C ALA A 90 -18.57 9.24 -9.15
N ASP A 91 -18.26 9.92 -8.05
CA ASP A 91 -18.32 11.38 -7.95
C ASP A 91 -17.44 12.05 -9.00
N ALA A 92 -16.22 11.54 -9.21
CA ALA A 92 -15.33 12.06 -10.25
C ALA A 92 -15.87 11.83 -11.67
N VAL A 93 -16.46 10.66 -11.93
CA VAL A 93 -17.13 10.36 -13.22
C VAL A 93 -18.24 11.38 -13.49
N HIS A 94 -19.09 11.65 -12.52
CA HIS A 94 -20.20 12.58 -12.65
C HIS A 94 -19.73 14.03 -12.78
N ALA A 95 -18.84 14.47 -11.89
CA ALA A 95 -18.35 15.85 -11.85
C ALA A 95 -17.58 16.25 -13.12
N THR A 96 -16.94 15.29 -13.79
CA THR A 96 -16.19 15.54 -15.04
C THR A 96 -17.05 15.38 -16.29
N GLY A 97 -18.29 14.89 -16.16
CA GLY A 97 -19.12 14.57 -17.33
C GLY A 97 -18.52 13.48 -18.21
N LEU A 98 -17.73 12.56 -17.67
CA LEU A 98 -16.96 11.58 -18.45
C LEU A 98 -17.83 10.79 -19.46
N ALA A 99 -19.10 10.57 -19.13
CA ALA A 99 -20.09 9.91 -19.98
C ALA A 99 -20.29 10.57 -21.36
N THR A 100 -20.02 11.88 -21.50
CA THR A 100 -20.11 12.63 -22.76
C THR A 100 -18.76 12.72 -23.48
N VAL A 101 -17.66 12.46 -22.78
CA VAL A 101 -16.29 12.53 -23.33
C VAL A 101 -15.92 11.25 -24.07
N VAL A 102 -16.31 10.09 -23.53
CA VAL A 102 -16.00 8.78 -24.12
C VAL A 102 -17.26 8.01 -24.53
N SER A 103 -17.17 7.28 -25.64
CA SER A 103 -18.25 6.47 -26.22
C SER A 103 -18.50 5.16 -25.47
N HIS A 104 -17.61 4.79 -24.54
CA HIS A 104 -17.67 3.56 -23.75
C HIS A 104 -17.92 3.82 -22.26
N ARG A 105 -18.13 2.75 -21.49
CA ARG A 105 -18.34 2.79 -20.02
C ARG A 105 -17.37 1.89 -19.27
N ARG A 106 -16.07 2.00 -19.58
CA ARG A 106 -14.99 1.19 -18.99
C ARG A 106 -13.93 2.08 -18.34
N LEU A 107 -13.47 1.69 -17.15
CA LEU A 107 -12.40 2.33 -16.39
C LEU A 107 -11.27 1.33 -16.11
N ILE A 108 -10.03 1.79 -16.19
CA ILE A 108 -8.84 1.03 -15.78
C ILE A 108 -8.44 1.54 -14.39
N LEU A 109 -8.67 0.70 -13.38
CA LEU A 109 -8.43 1.00 -11.97
C LEU A 109 -7.05 0.54 -11.53
N PRO A 110 -6.36 1.25 -10.63
CA PRO A 110 -5.12 0.75 -10.02
C PRO A 110 -5.41 -0.54 -9.24
N GLN A 111 -4.65 -1.61 -9.47
CA GLN A 111 -4.85 -2.89 -8.76
C GLN A 111 -4.79 -2.72 -7.23
N LEU A 112 -3.89 -1.86 -6.75
CA LEU A 112 -3.70 -1.61 -5.32
C LEU A 112 -4.86 -0.84 -4.67
N ALA A 113 -5.84 -0.37 -5.46
CA ALA A 113 -7.09 0.18 -4.96
C ALA A 113 -8.16 -0.90 -4.67
N ALA A 114 -7.89 -2.18 -4.98
CA ALA A 114 -8.87 -3.26 -4.86
C ALA A 114 -9.38 -3.52 -3.44
N VAL A 115 -8.66 -3.09 -2.40
CA VAL A 115 -9.19 -3.12 -1.02
C VAL A 115 -10.18 -1.98 -0.77
N GLY A 116 -10.09 -0.88 -1.50
CA GLY A 116 -10.91 0.32 -1.33
C GLY A 116 -12.20 0.32 -2.15
N VAL A 117 -12.22 -0.35 -3.30
CA VAL A 117 -13.28 -0.16 -4.32
C VAL A 117 -14.14 -1.41 -4.50
N ASP A 118 -15.45 -1.27 -4.37
CA ASP A 118 -16.43 -2.27 -4.83
C ASP A 118 -16.82 -2.03 -6.31
N LEU A 119 -16.54 -3.00 -7.18
CA LEU A 119 -16.81 -2.89 -8.62
C LEU A 119 -18.30 -2.90 -8.98
N ALA A 120 -19.11 -3.67 -8.25
CA ALA A 120 -20.55 -3.78 -8.51
C ALA A 120 -21.24 -2.47 -8.13
N ARG A 121 -20.87 -1.92 -6.98
CA ARG A 121 -21.37 -0.62 -6.49
C ARG A 121 -20.87 0.54 -7.35
N LEU A 122 -19.59 0.54 -7.76
CA LEU A 122 -19.07 1.51 -8.72
C LEU A 122 -19.91 1.53 -10.01
N ARG A 123 -20.25 0.36 -10.55
CA ARG A 123 -21.08 0.25 -11.75
C ARG A 123 -22.50 0.75 -11.51
N ALA A 124 -23.10 0.40 -10.37
CA ALA A 124 -24.44 0.84 -10.01
C ALA A 124 -24.53 2.37 -9.87
N GLU A 125 -23.52 3.00 -9.28
CA GLU A 125 -23.53 4.44 -9.00
C GLU A 125 -23.10 5.28 -10.20
N SER A 126 -22.08 4.86 -10.94
CA SER A 126 -21.50 5.67 -12.03
C SER A 126 -21.95 5.26 -13.44
N GLY A 127 -22.51 4.06 -13.60
CA GLY A 127 -22.75 3.43 -14.90
C GLY A 127 -21.47 2.91 -15.61
N PHE A 128 -20.28 3.11 -15.04
CA PHE A 128 -19.01 2.62 -15.57
C PHE A 128 -18.56 1.31 -14.92
N SER A 129 -18.06 0.38 -15.72
CA SER A 129 -17.41 -0.84 -15.22
C SER A 129 -15.91 -0.62 -15.01
N GLY A 130 -15.40 -1.02 -13.84
CA GLY A 130 -13.97 -1.03 -13.54
C GLY A 130 -13.29 -2.34 -13.95
N THR A 131 -12.07 -2.24 -14.43
CA THR A 131 -11.13 -3.36 -14.66
C THR A 131 -9.81 -3.06 -13.98
N TRP A 132 -9.16 -4.07 -13.40
CA TRP A 132 -7.88 -3.88 -12.72
C TRP A 132 -6.73 -3.76 -13.72
N GLY A 133 -6.03 -2.63 -13.68
CA GLY A 133 -4.75 -2.42 -14.35
C GLY A 133 -3.59 -3.08 -13.58
N PRO A 134 -2.34 -2.72 -13.90
CA PRO A 134 -1.17 -3.28 -13.24
C PRO A 134 -0.98 -2.74 -11.81
N ALA A 135 -0.17 -3.43 -11.01
CA ALA A 135 0.27 -2.96 -9.70
C ALA A 135 1.27 -1.79 -9.83
N ARG A 136 2.04 -1.76 -10.91
CA ARG A 136 3.08 -0.76 -11.19
C ARG A 136 2.64 0.19 -12.28
N LEU A 137 2.83 1.47 -12.04
CA LEU A 137 2.59 2.51 -13.05
C LEU A 137 3.43 2.29 -14.31
N GLU A 138 4.65 1.77 -14.16
CA GLU A 138 5.58 1.55 -15.26
C GLU A 138 5.09 0.50 -16.27
N ASP A 139 4.18 -0.40 -15.87
CA ASP A 139 3.59 -1.42 -16.75
C ASP A 139 2.35 -0.88 -17.51
N LEU A 140 1.82 0.29 -17.13
CA LEU A 140 0.60 0.86 -17.72
C LEU A 140 0.75 1.20 -19.22
N PRO A 141 1.88 1.77 -19.71
CA PRO A 141 2.10 1.95 -21.14
C PRO A 141 1.99 0.67 -21.97
N VAL A 142 2.47 -0.45 -21.44
CA VAL A 142 2.39 -1.76 -22.12
C VAL A 142 0.95 -2.21 -22.20
N LEU A 143 0.18 -2.06 -21.11
CA LEU A 143 -1.24 -2.37 -21.08
C LEU A 143 -2.03 -1.55 -22.11
N LEU A 144 -1.80 -0.24 -22.16
CA LEU A 144 -2.58 0.68 -23.00
C LEU A 144 -2.28 0.56 -24.50
N ARG A 145 -1.05 0.18 -24.88
CA ARG A 145 -0.67 -0.06 -26.28
C ARG A 145 -0.98 -1.49 -26.75
N GLY A 146 -1.13 -2.42 -25.82
CA GLY A 146 -1.37 -3.83 -26.09
C GLY A 146 -2.86 -4.16 -26.28
N ASP A 147 -3.20 -5.42 -26.05
CA ASP A 147 -4.56 -5.95 -26.14
C ASP A 147 -5.41 -5.69 -24.87
N GLY A 148 -4.91 -4.87 -23.94
CA GLY A 148 -5.57 -4.60 -22.67
C GLY A 148 -5.51 -5.74 -21.64
N ARG A 149 -4.69 -6.79 -21.87
CA ARG A 149 -4.51 -7.88 -20.89
C ARG A 149 -3.40 -7.57 -19.89
N VAL A 150 -3.70 -7.77 -18.61
CA VAL A 150 -2.72 -7.67 -17.52
C VAL A 150 -2.05 -9.02 -17.30
N ALA A 151 -0.76 -9.13 -17.64
CA ALA A 151 0.04 -10.31 -17.39
C ALA A 151 0.26 -10.55 -15.89
N GLY A 152 0.45 -11.81 -15.47
CA GLY A 152 0.64 -12.16 -14.05
C GLY A 152 1.78 -11.39 -13.38
N ALA A 153 2.91 -11.18 -14.07
CA ALA A 153 4.06 -10.43 -13.56
C ALA A 153 3.79 -8.93 -13.34
N MET A 154 2.77 -8.35 -14.01
CA MET A 154 2.33 -6.96 -13.80
C MET A 154 1.49 -6.80 -12.54
N ARG A 155 1.01 -7.91 -11.96
CA ARG A 155 0.25 -7.91 -10.70
C ARG A 155 1.14 -7.85 -9.47
N LEU A 156 2.43 -8.15 -9.61
CA LEU A 156 3.34 -8.30 -8.48
C LEU A 156 3.99 -6.97 -8.08
N VAL A 157 4.00 -6.71 -6.77
CA VAL A 157 4.82 -5.63 -6.20
C VAL A 157 6.27 -6.09 -6.11
N ARG A 158 7.22 -5.28 -6.60
CA ARG A 158 8.64 -5.67 -6.73
C ARG A 158 9.59 -5.01 -5.72
N PHE A 159 9.18 -3.90 -5.11
CA PHE A 159 9.99 -3.09 -4.18
C PHE A 159 11.48 -2.92 -4.58
N PRO A 160 11.76 -2.35 -5.78
CA PRO A 160 13.12 -2.08 -6.27
C PRO A 160 13.84 -1.01 -5.44
N LEU A 161 15.15 -0.87 -5.65
CA LEU A 161 16.03 0.05 -4.91
C LEU A 161 15.47 1.48 -4.82
N ALA A 162 14.91 2.01 -5.91
CA ALA A 162 14.33 3.35 -5.92
C ALA A 162 13.16 3.49 -4.93
N ASP A 163 12.29 2.49 -4.80
CA ASP A 163 11.18 2.53 -3.86
C ASP A 163 11.66 2.32 -2.41
N ARG A 164 12.71 1.52 -2.22
CA ARG A 164 13.36 1.36 -0.91
C ARG A 164 13.97 2.67 -0.44
N PHE A 165 14.67 3.39 -1.32
CA PHE A 165 15.19 4.71 -1.03
C PHE A 165 14.08 5.70 -0.68
N HIS A 166 12.97 5.72 -1.44
CA HIS A 166 11.82 6.58 -1.10
C HIS A 166 11.21 6.26 0.26
N ASN A 167 11.11 4.98 0.64
CA ASN A 167 10.65 4.59 1.96
C ASN A 167 11.66 4.93 3.06
N ALA A 168 12.96 4.80 2.80
CA ALA A 168 14.02 5.19 3.73
C ALA A 168 13.96 6.69 4.06
N VAL A 169 13.83 7.54 3.05
CA VAL A 169 13.66 9.00 3.26
C VAL A 169 12.39 9.25 4.07
N GLY A 170 11.25 8.70 3.64
CA GLY A 170 9.99 8.93 4.35
C GLY A 170 10.01 8.46 5.81
N LEU A 171 10.74 7.38 6.13
CA LEU A 171 10.89 6.93 7.52
C LEU A 171 11.88 7.80 8.31
N PHE A 172 12.97 8.23 7.67
CA PHE A 172 13.93 9.15 8.28
C PHE A 172 13.24 10.43 8.76
N ASP A 173 12.31 10.95 7.95
CA ASP A 173 11.56 12.17 8.25
C ASP A 173 10.59 12.01 9.44
N VAL A 174 9.97 10.84 9.61
CA VAL A 174 9.09 10.54 10.76
C VAL A 174 9.86 10.63 12.07
N PHE A 175 11.10 10.16 12.06
CA PHE A 175 11.94 10.09 13.25
C PHE A 175 12.77 11.36 13.48
N LEU A 176 12.40 12.49 12.87
CA LEU A 176 13.02 13.80 13.16
C LEU A 176 12.63 14.39 14.52
N LEU A 177 11.54 13.91 15.14
CA LEU A 177 11.10 14.39 16.46
C LEU A 177 12.17 14.18 17.54
N LEU A 178 12.89 13.05 17.52
CA LEU A 178 13.95 12.76 18.48
C LEU A 178 15.15 13.72 18.32
N PRO A 179 15.74 13.91 17.13
CA PRO A 179 16.74 14.95 16.90
C PRO A 179 16.26 16.37 17.26
N LEU A 180 15.01 16.71 16.98
CA LEU A 180 14.44 18.02 17.31
C LEU A 180 14.35 18.22 18.83
N ALA A 181 13.91 17.20 19.58
CA ALA A 181 13.90 17.25 21.03
C ALA A 181 15.34 17.41 21.59
N LEU A 182 16.29 16.62 21.09
CA LEU A 182 17.69 16.70 21.52
C LEU A 182 18.34 18.05 21.16
N LEU A 183 17.92 18.70 20.07
CA LEU A 183 18.36 20.06 19.73
C LEU A 183 17.92 21.06 20.80
N ILE A 184 16.67 20.98 21.24
CA ILE A 184 16.08 21.90 22.22
C ILE A 184 16.72 21.72 23.61
N PHE A 185 16.96 20.48 24.03
CA PHE A 185 17.39 20.19 25.40
C PHE A 185 18.90 19.99 25.57
N LEU A 186 19.61 19.48 24.56
CA LEU A 186 21.04 19.09 24.63
C LEU A 186 21.92 19.80 23.59
N GLY A 187 21.34 20.60 22.69
CA GLY A 187 22.06 21.42 21.72
C GLY A 187 22.42 20.70 20.41
N THR A 188 23.14 21.41 19.54
CA THR A 188 23.38 21.02 18.14
C THR A 188 24.17 19.73 17.98
N GLY A 189 25.12 19.45 18.87
CA GLY A 189 25.92 18.22 18.83
C GLY A 189 25.07 16.96 19.03
N ALA A 190 24.20 16.95 20.04
CA ALA A 190 23.30 15.83 20.31
C ALA A 190 22.28 15.62 19.18
N ALA A 191 21.74 16.71 18.63
CA ALA A 191 20.85 16.66 17.48
C ALA A 191 21.53 16.09 16.23
N ALA A 192 22.74 16.55 15.91
CA ALA A 192 23.51 16.07 14.77
C ALA A 192 23.85 14.58 14.92
N PHE A 193 24.23 14.15 16.13
CA PHE A 193 24.46 12.73 16.42
C PHE A 193 23.18 11.90 16.21
N ALA A 194 22.04 12.35 16.73
CA ALA A 194 20.78 11.64 16.57
C ALA A 194 20.34 11.53 15.10
N LEU A 195 20.55 12.58 14.30
CA LEU A 195 20.32 12.53 12.85
C LEU A 195 21.22 11.49 12.18
N LEU A 196 22.51 11.46 12.54
CA LEU A 196 23.45 10.50 12.00
C LEU A 196 23.08 9.07 12.39
N ALA A 197 22.78 8.82 13.67
CA ALA A 197 22.34 7.51 14.16
C ALA A 197 21.08 7.04 13.42
N ASN A 198 20.10 7.93 13.25
CA ASN A 198 18.88 7.64 12.49
C ASN A 198 19.19 7.26 11.03
N ALA A 199 20.07 8.01 10.36
CA ALA A 199 20.48 7.71 9.00
C ALA A 199 21.22 6.37 8.88
N LEU A 200 22.15 6.09 9.80
CA LEU A 200 22.94 4.87 9.85
C LEU A 200 22.09 3.63 10.14
N VAL A 201 20.99 3.76 10.88
CA VAL A 201 20.05 2.65 11.07
C VAL A 201 19.17 2.47 9.84
N ILE A 202 18.52 3.54 9.35
CA ILE A 202 17.45 3.42 8.33
C ILE A 202 17.98 3.10 6.93
N PHE A 203 18.97 3.84 6.43
CA PHE A 203 19.37 3.74 5.03
C PHE A 203 19.99 2.37 4.69
N PRO A 204 20.91 1.81 5.50
CA PRO A 204 21.43 0.47 5.26
C PRO A 204 20.32 -0.60 5.25
N LEU A 205 19.36 -0.54 6.16
CA LEU A 205 18.24 -1.50 6.23
C LEU A 205 17.40 -1.51 4.96
N PHE A 206 17.02 -0.34 4.44
CA PHE A 206 16.22 -0.26 3.23
C PHE A 206 17.04 -0.54 1.97
N LEU A 207 18.25 -0.01 1.84
CA LEU A 207 19.05 -0.17 0.62
C LEU A 207 19.66 -1.58 0.53
N GLY A 208 20.13 -2.11 1.66
CA GLY A 208 20.68 -3.45 1.82
C GLY A 208 19.64 -4.52 2.14
N TYR A 209 18.35 -4.22 2.00
CA TYR A 209 17.22 -5.11 2.34
C TYR A 209 17.40 -6.61 2.01
N PRO A 210 17.94 -7.04 0.83
CA PRO A 210 18.12 -8.45 0.49
C PRO A 210 19.39 -9.08 1.08
N LEU A 211 20.30 -8.27 1.64
CA LEU A 211 21.60 -8.70 2.14
C LEU A 211 21.55 -9.07 3.63
N PHE A 212 20.50 -8.65 4.34
CA PHE A 212 20.37 -8.97 5.76
C PHE A 212 20.02 -10.45 5.97
N PRO A 213 20.58 -11.09 7.02
CA PRO A 213 20.43 -12.51 7.25
C PRO A 213 19.00 -12.91 7.66
N CYS A 214 18.23 -11.98 8.23
CA CYS A 214 16.87 -12.24 8.65
C CYS A 214 15.87 -11.97 7.51
N ARG A 215 14.95 -12.94 7.31
CA ARG A 215 13.80 -12.80 6.41
C ARG A 215 12.95 -11.55 6.75
N TYR A 216 12.80 -11.26 8.04
CA TYR A 216 11.93 -10.21 8.55
C TYR A 216 12.68 -8.90 8.82
N PRO A 217 12.24 -7.78 8.23
CA PRO A 217 12.95 -6.50 8.32
C PRO A 217 13.05 -5.96 9.76
N ALA A 218 12.06 -6.23 10.62
CA ALA A 218 12.12 -5.81 12.02
C ALA A 218 13.27 -6.49 12.78
N ASN A 219 13.49 -7.79 12.54
CA ASN A 219 14.62 -8.51 13.15
C ASN A 219 15.96 -8.02 12.58
N SER A 220 16.03 -7.77 11.27
CA SER A 220 17.20 -7.15 10.64
C SER A 220 17.50 -5.77 11.25
N ALA A 221 16.48 -4.98 11.55
CA ALA A 221 16.61 -3.67 12.18
C ALA A 221 17.18 -3.77 13.60
N LEU A 222 16.74 -4.73 14.40
CA LEU A 222 17.30 -4.98 15.73
C LEU A 222 18.78 -5.40 15.65
N ILE A 223 19.12 -6.38 14.80
CA ILE A 223 20.49 -6.86 14.66
C ILE A 223 21.42 -5.75 14.17
N TRP A 224 21.02 -5.05 13.11
CA TRP A 224 21.79 -3.92 12.59
C TRP A 224 21.93 -2.80 13.61
N GLY A 225 20.85 -2.48 14.33
CA GLY A 225 20.84 -1.51 15.41
C GLY A 225 21.83 -1.84 16.53
N LEU A 226 21.97 -3.13 16.88
CA LEU A 226 22.97 -3.58 17.84
C LEU A 226 24.40 -3.42 17.30
N VAL A 227 24.63 -3.70 16.01
CA VAL A 227 25.94 -3.48 15.38
C VAL A 227 26.32 -2.00 15.40
N VAL A 228 25.39 -1.11 15.00
CA VAL A 228 25.63 0.34 15.03
C VAL A 228 25.84 0.82 16.46
N THR A 229 25.02 0.37 17.41
CA THR A 229 25.18 0.69 18.84
C THR A 229 26.53 0.24 19.39
N ALA A 230 26.99 -0.97 19.05
CA ALA A 230 28.28 -1.47 19.49
C ALA A 230 29.43 -0.63 18.93
N ALA A 231 29.35 -0.22 17.66
CA ALA A 231 30.33 0.67 17.06
C ALA A 231 30.36 2.05 17.74
N VAL A 232 29.19 2.62 18.05
CA VAL A 232 29.06 3.87 18.84
C VAL A 232 29.66 3.72 20.23
N ALA A 233 29.39 2.61 20.91
CA ALA A 233 29.92 2.34 22.25
C ALA A 233 31.45 2.22 22.25
N LEU A 234 32.00 1.41 21.35
CA LEU A 234 33.45 1.18 21.26
C LEU A 234 34.19 2.45 20.83
N GLY A 235 33.69 3.17 19.83
CA GLY A 235 34.26 4.45 19.41
C GLY A 235 34.18 5.51 20.51
N GLY A 236 33.03 5.62 21.18
CA GLY A 236 32.83 6.54 22.29
C GLY A 236 33.75 6.25 23.48
N LEU A 237 33.89 4.98 23.87
CA LEU A 237 34.80 4.56 24.95
C LEU A 237 36.28 4.79 24.58
N ALA A 238 36.65 4.65 23.31
CA ALA A 238 38.01 4.91 22.84
C ALA A 238 38.36 6.40 22.82
N LEU A 239 37.41 7.27 22.43
CA LEU A 239 37.65 8.71 22.26
C LEU A 239 37.39 9.53 23.52
N ALA A 240 36.45 9.10 24.37
CA ALA A 240 36.02 9.83 25.56
C ALA A 240 35.62 8.87 26.70
N PRO A 241 36.56 8.05 27.21
CA PRO A 241 36.28 7.09 28.27
C PRO A 241 35.71 7.78 29.51
N GLY A 242 34.63 7.22 30.08
CA GLY A 242 33.97 7.76 31.28
C GLY A 242 33.03 8.94 31.04
N SER A 243 32.91 9.44 29.80
CA SER A 243 31.97 10.54 29.49
C SER A 243 30.51 10.05 29.48
N ALA A 244 29.63 10.79 30.15
CA ALA A 244 28.19 10.57 30.12
C ALA A 244 27.62 10.64 28.68
N THR A 245 28.25 11.42 27.79
CA THR A 245 27.85 11.54 26.38
C THR A 245 27.90 10.22 25.63
N VAL A 246 28.82 9.31 25.99
CA VAL A 246 28.90 7.97 25.39
C VAL A 246 27.62 7.19 25.67
N TRP A 247 27.16 7.20 26.92
CA TRP A 247 25.95 6.48 27.33
C TRP A 247 24.68 7.09 26.75
N VAL A 248 24.62 8.43 26.64
CA VAL A 248 23.52 9.12 25.94
C VAL A 248 23.49 8.72 24.46
N SER A 249 24.65 8.61 23.80
CA SER A 249 24.77 8.22 22.39
C SER A 249 24.35 6.77 22.16
N VAL A 250 24.77 5.87 23.05
CA VAL A 250 24.36 4.46 23.07
C VAL A 250 22.84 4.35 23.25
N GLY A 251 22.28 5.03 24.26
CA GLY A 251 20.83 5.01 24.51
C GLY A 251 20.02 5.57 23.34
N THR A 252 20.48 6.66 22.73
CA THR A 252 19.85 7.26 21.54
C THR A 252 19.84 6.30 20.36
N THR A 253 20.95 5.60 20.12
CA THR A 253 21.08 4.65 19.01
C THR A 253 20.19 3.42 19.21
N LEU A 254 20.15 2.88 20.44
CA LEU A 254 19.25 1.78 20.81
C LEU A 254 17.78 2.16 20.65
N LEU A 255 17.40 3.35 21.10
CA LEU A 255 16.04 3.86 20.95
C LEU A 255 15.67 4.01 19.47
N ALA A 256 16.55 4.61 18.65
CA ALA A 256 16.34 4.72 17.22
C ALA A 256 16.18 3.35 16.55
N ALA A 257 17.04 2.39 16.88
CA ALA A 257 16.96 1.02 16.37
C ALA A 257 15.65 0.33 16.73
N LEU A 258 15.18 0.47 17.98
CA LEU A 258 13.91 -0.08 18.43
C LEU A 258 12.72 0.53 17.68
N LEU A 259 12.69 1.86 17.55
CA LEU A 259 11.63 2.57 16.84
C LEU A 259 11.57 2.16 15.36
N VAL A 260 12.74 2.04 14.71
CA VAL A 260 12.82 1.56 13.32
C VAL A 260 12.35 0.10 13.22
N ALA A 261 12.72 -0.77 14.16
CA ALA A 261 12.25 -2.15 14.18
C ALA A 261 10.73 -2.27 14.31
N ILE A 262 10.11 -1.45 15.16
CA ILE A 262 8.65 -1.39 15.31
C ILE A 262 7.98 -0.94 14.01
N ASP A 263 8.50 0.10 13.35
CA ASP A 263 7.94 0.59 12.09
C ASP A 263 8.10 -0.43 10.93
N MET A 264 9.21 -1.18 10.91
CA MET A 264 9.48 -2.24 9.94
C MET A 264 8.42 -3.35 9.92
N LEU A 265 7.59 -3.48 10.96
CA LEU A 265 6.45 -4.41 11.00
C LEU A 265 5.32 -4.02 10.01
N GLY A 266 5.37 -2.83 9.41
CA GLY A 266 4.35 -2.34 8.48
C GLY A 266 4.80 -1.46 7.32
N SER A 267 6.02 -0.91 7.34
CA SER A 267 6.47 0.03 6.30
C SER A 267 7.02 -0.63 5.03
N THR A 268 7.11 -1.96 4.99
CA THR A 268 7.45 -2.72 3.78
C THR A 268 6.19 -3.26 3.09
N PRO A 269 6.17 -3.35 1.75
CA PRO A 269 5.01 -3.89 1.04
C PRO A 269 4.89 -5.41 1.14
N PHE A 270 5.86 -6.09 1.76
CA PHE A 270 5.99 -7.54 1.71
C PHE A 270 5.63 -8.26 2.99
N TYR A 271 5.93 -7.65 4.12
CA TYR A 271 5.73 -8.25 5.43
C TYR A 271 4.90 -7.30 6.26
N LYS A 272 3.85 -7.85 6.86
CA LYS A 272 2.99 -7.12 7.78
C LYS A 272 2.70 -8.00 8.97
N THR A 273 2.79 -7.41 10.15
CA THR A 273 2.25 -7.98 11.39
C THR A 273 1.87 -6.84 12.35
N THR A 274 1.38 -7.18 13.54
CA THR A 274 1.07 -6.20 14.60
C THR A 274 2.20 -6.12 15.62
N ILE A 275 2.34 -4.94 16.25
CA ILE A 275 3.28 -4.74 17.36
C ILE A 275 2.94 -5.70 18.51
N ALA A 276 1.66 -5.86 18.83
CA ALA A 276 1.21 -6.73 19.91
C ALA A 276 1.58 -8.21 19.66
N HIS A 277 1.37 -8.71 18.44
CA HIS A 277 1.75 -10.08 18.08
C HIS A 277 3.26 -10.28 18.16
N TRP A 278 4.03 -9.34 17.59
CA TRP A 278 5.48 -9.39 17.58
C TRP A 278 6.06 -9.36 19.00
N LEU A 279 5.59 -8.46 19.86
CA LEU A 279 6.05 -8.39 21.25
C LEU A 279 5.67 -9.63 22.07
N ALA A 280 4.49 -10.22 21.83
CA ALA A 280 4.02 -11.37 22.59
C ALA A 280 4.69 -12.69 22.19
N THR A 281 5.08 -12.84 20.92
CA THR A 281 5.51 -14.14 20.36
C THR A 281 6.91 -14.14 19.77
N GLY A 282 7.47 -12.97 19.44
CA GLY A 282 8.67 -12.84 18.61
C GLY A 282 8.44 -13.21 17.13
N ASP A 283 7.23 -13.61 16.74
CA ASP A 283 6.87 -13.94 15.37
C ASP A 283 6.54 -12.67 14.57
N ASN A 284 6.99 -12.67 13.32
CA ASN A 284 6.82 -11.59 12.37
C ASN A 284 5.92 -11.97 11.20
N ARG A 285 5.39 -13.19 11.21
CA ARG A 285 4.51 -13.71 10.17
C ARG A 285 3.24 -12.89 10.10
N SER A 286 2.67 -12.93 8.90
CA SER A 286 1.33 -12.42 8.67
C SER A 286 0.31 -13.20 9.50
N LEU A 287 -0.59 -12.47 10.14
CA LEU A 287 -1.75 -13.03 10.84
C LEU A 287 -2.83 -13.54 9.89
N PHE A 288 -2.74 -13.20 8.60
CA PHE A 288 -3.67 -13.66 7.58
C PHE A 288 -3.02 -14.69 6.66
N GLN A 289 -3.47 -15.94 6.78
CA GLN A 289 -3.12 -17.02 5.87
C GLN A 289 -4.39 -17.48 5.13
N PRO A 290 -4.47 -17.30 3.80
CA PRO A 290 -5.72 -17.52 3.08
C PRO A 290 -6.11 -19.00 3.00
N LEU A 291 -7.35 -19.29 3.37
CA LEU A 291 -8.02 -20.58 3.18
C LEU A 291 -9.12 -20.43 2.12
N VAL A 292 -9.06 -21.23 1.05
CA VAL A 292 -10.08 -21.21 -0.01
C VAL A 292 -11.21 -22.19 0.30
N LEU A 293 -12.43 -21.69 0.45
CA LEU A 293 -13.62 -22.46 0.81
C LEU A 293 -14.28 -23.13 -0.41
N ASP A 294 -15.20 -24.06 -0.15
CA ASP A 294 -15.90 -24.87 -1.18
C ASP A 294 -16.85 -24.10 -2.09
N ARG A 295 -17.30 -22.92 -1.67
CA ARG A 295 -18.09 -22.02 -2.52
C ARG A 295 -17.27 -21.23 -3.55
N CYS A 296 -15.99 -21.53 -3.71
CA CYS A 296 -15.14 -20.96 -4.74
C CYS A 296 -15.62 -21.39 -6.14
N THR A 297 -15.84 -20.42 -7.01
CA THR A 297 -16.29 -20.65 -8.40
C THR A 297 -15.16 -20.63 -9.43
N GLY A 298 -13.91 -20.39 -9.02
CA GLY A 298 -12.79 -20.26 -9.95
C GLY A 298 -12.75 -18.99 -10.77
N CYS A 299 -13.47 -17.93 -10.37
CA CYS A 299 -13.56 -16.68 -11.14
C CYS A 299 -12.25 -15.89 -11.29
N GLY A 300 -11.20 -16.19 -10.50
CA GLY A 300 -9.89 -15.53 -10.59
C GLY A 300 -9.80 -14.12 -9.98
N ALA A 301 -10.84 -13.62 -9.31
CA ALA A 301 -10.82 -12.28 -8.70
C ALA A 301 -9.66 -12.10 -7.70
N CYS A 302 -9.38 -13.11 -6.88
CA CYS A 302 -8.27 -13.11 -5.92
C CYS A 302 -6.89 -13.02 -6.59
N GLU A 303 -6.67 -13.79 -7.65
CA GLU A 303 -5.46 -13.75 -8.48
C GLU A 303 -5.31 -12.37 -9.13
N ALA A 304 -6.41 -11.77 -9.60
CA ALA A 304 -6.39 -10.48 -10.26
C ALA A 304 -5.93 -9.33 -9.35
N VAL A 305 -6.14 -9.43 -8.04
CA VAL A 305 -5.88 -8.34 -7.09
C VAL A 305 -4.74 -8.62 -6.12
N CYS A 306 -4.20 -9.84 -6.07
CA CYS A 306 -3.15 -10.21 -5.13
C CYS A 306 -1.79 -9.61 -5.53
N PRO A 307 -1.23 -8.65 -4.78
CA PRO A 307 0.06 -8.04 -5.10
C PRO A 307 1.26 -8.95 -4.83
N LYS A 308 1.03 -10.08 -4.14
CA LYS A 308 2.03 -11.07 -3.73
C LYS A 308 1.98 -12.35 -4.57
N GLY A 309 1.00 -12.50 -5.46
CA GLY A 309 0.86 -13.70 -6.29
C GLY A 309 0.56 -14.97 -5.48
N ILE A 310 -0.15 -14.86 -4.35
CA ILE A 310 -0.49 -16.01 -3.50
C ILE A 310 -1.48 -16.93 -4.20
N PHE A 311 -2.42 -16.38 -4.98
CA PHE A 311 -3.46 -17.16 -5.62
C PHE A 311 -3.09 -17.51 -7.05
N SER A 312 -3.38 -18.75 -7.44
CA SER A 312 -3.35 -19.23 -8.82
C SER A 312 -4.64 -20.00 -9.13
N LEU A 313 -5.03 -20.06 -10.40
CA LEU A 313 -6.17 -20.87 -10.82
C LEU A 313 -5.73 -22.29 -11.16
N GLY A 314 -6.04 -23.24 -10.27
CA GLY A 314 -5.78 -24.67 -10.46
C GLY A 314 -7.00 -25.44 -10.98
N THR A 315 -6.75 -26.64 -11.50
CA THR A 315 -7.75 -27.68 -11.74
C THR A 315 -7.71 -28.67 -10.57
N ALA A 316 -8.35 -28.34 -9.46
CA ALA A 316 -8.40 -29.26 -8.32
C ALA A 316 -9.62 -30.19 -8.47
N ASP A 317 -9.33 -31.50 -8.53
CA ASP A 317 -10.23 -32.58 -8.13
C ASP A 317 -11.53 -32.77 -8.95
N GLY A 318 -11.49 -32.56 -10.27
CA GLY A 318 -12.63 -32.86 -11.16
C GLY A 318 -13.88 -32.00 -10.92
N ARG A 319 -13.82 -31.02 -10.01
CA ARG A 319 -14.92 -30.09 -9.64
C ARG A 319 -14.79 -28.70 -10.29
N GLY A 320 -14.05 -28.60 -11.40
CA GLY A 320 -13.83 -27.35 -12.13
C GLY A 320 -12.63 -26.54 -11.65
N ARG A 321 -12.43 -25.36 -12.25
CA ARG A 321 -11.31 -24.45 -11.95
C ARG A 321 -11.53 -23.87 -10.55
N ARG A 322 -10.59 -24.02 -9.61
CA ARG A 322 -10.64 -23.42 -8.27
C ARG A 322 -9.40 -22.58 -8.01
N ALA A 323 -9.52 -21.57 -7.15
CA ALA A 323 -8.36 -20.83 -6.67
C ALA A 323 -7.55 -21.71 -5.70
N VAL A 324 -6.22 -21.72 -5.87
CA VAL A 324 -5.26 -22.39 -5.00
C VAL A 324 -4.36 -21.32 -4.40
N ALA A 325 -4.23 -21.31 -3.08
CA ALA A 325 -3.34 -20.39 -2.36
C ALA A 325 -1.99 -21.06 -2.07
N ASN A 326 -0.90 -20.41 -2.46
CA ASN A 326 0.45 -20.79 -2.08
C ASN A 326 0.71 -20.37 -0.63
N LEU A 327 0.71 -21.34 0.29
CA LEU A 327 0.88 -21.11 1.72
C LEU A 327 2.34 -20.85 2.12
N ASP A 328 3.31 -21.12 1.24
CA ASP A 328 4.73 -20.78 1.46
C ASP A 328 5.01 -19.29 1.20
N ALA A 329 4.14 -18.65 0.42
CA ALA A 329 4.20 -17.23 0.14
C ALA A 329 3.57 -16.41 1.29
N GLU A 330 4.26 -15.35 1.69
CA GLU A 330 3.81 -14.52 2.82
C GLU A 330 2.79 -13.47 2.39
N CYS A 331 1.64 -13.44 3.07
CA CYS A 331 0.63 -12.42 2.80
C CYS A 331 1.07 -11.05 3.31
N CYS A 332 0.71 -10.00 2.58
CA CYS A 332 0.93 -8.61 2.99
C CYS A 332 -0.30 -7.97 3.66
N GLU A 333 -1.29 -8.78 4.08
CA GLU A 333 -2.53 -8.37 4.77
C GLU A 333 -3.25 -7.18 4.15
N CYS A 334 -3.32 -7.12 2.81
CA CYS A 334 -4.06 -6.06 2.14
C CYS A 334 -5.56 -6.33 2.07
N LEU A 335 -6.02 -7.55 2.39
CA LEU A 335 -7.43 -7.99 2.37
C LEU A 335 -8.20 -7.77 1.04
N ALA A 336 -7.54 -7.33 -0.03
CA ALA A 336 -8.17 -7.12 -1.34
C ALA A 336 -8.84 -8.40 -1.86
N CYS A 337 -8.24 -9.58 -1.63
CA CYS A 337 -8.82 -10.84 -2.04
C CYS A 337 -10.17 -11.14 -1.34
N LEU A 338 -10.34 -10.77 -0.06
CA LEU A 338 -11.60 -10.92 0.67
C LEU A 338 -12.67 -10.02 0.05
N LYS A 339 -12.38 -8.71 -0.06
CA LYS A 339 -13.34 -7.73 -0.59
C LYS A 339 -13.80 -8.06 -2.01
N GLN A 340 -12.89 -8.56 -2.84
CA GLN A 340 -13.16 -8.81 -4.25
C GLN A 340 -13.72 -10.21 -4.52
N CYS A 341 -13.91 -11.04 -3.50
CA CYS A 341 -14.46 -12.38 -3.69
C CYS A 341 -16.01 -12.33 -3.74
N PRO A 342 -16.65 -12.54 -4.91
CA PRO A 342 -18.11 -12.43 -5.03
C PRO A 342 -18.89 -13.52 -4.29
N ARG A 343 -18.20 -14.57 -3.83
CA ARG A 343 -18.79 -15.70 -3.10
C ARG A 343 -18.29 -15.79 -1.66
N GLU A 344 -17.53 -14.80 -1.19
CA GLU A 344 -16.94 -14.84 0.17
C GLU A 344 -16.28 -16.20 0.46
N ALA A 345 -15.48 -16.66 -0.50
CA ALA A 345 -14.87 -17.99 -0.54
C ALA A 345 -13.42 -18.00 -0.03
N ILE A 346 -12.99 -16.94 0.64
CA ILE A 346 -11.65 -16.80 1.22
C ILE A 346 -11.85 -16.53 2.70
N ALA A 347 -11.25 -17.37 3.53
CA ALA A 347 -11.20 -17.25 4.97
C ALA A 347 -9.74 -17.15 5.43
N ASN A 348 -9.52 -17.02 6.73
CA ASN A 348 -8.20 -17.09 7.34
C ASN A 348 -8.04 -18.40 8.12
N VAL A 349 -6.92 -19.09 7.92
CA VAL A 349 -6.55 -20.29 8.72
C VAL A 349 -6.48 -19.96 10.22
N HIS A 350 -6.08 -18.73 10.57
CA HIS A 350 -5.98 -18.27 11.96
C HIS A 350 -7.28 -17.67 12.52
N GLY A 351 -8.42 -17.93 11.89
CA GLY A 351 -9.73 -17.42 12.33
C GLY A 351 -9.82 -15.90 12.27
N ALA A 352 -10.32 -15.27 13.34
CA ALA A 352 -10.57 -13.83 13.40
C ALA A 352 -9.32 -12.94 13.53
N LEU A 353 -8.10 -13.51 13.54
CA LEU A 353 -6.86 -12.77 13.73
C LEU A 353 -6.41 -12.07 12.43
N PHE A 354 -6.16 -10.77 12.47
CA PHE A 354 -5.56 -9.99 11.37
C PHE A 354 -5.03 -8.65 11.92
N LYS A 355 -4.26 -7.92 11.12
CA LYS A 355 -3.62 -6.65 11.53
C LYS A 355 -4.57 -5.47 11.84
N ASP A 356 -5.84 -5.54 11.45
CA ASP A 356 -6.87 -4.51 11.62
C ASP A 356 -6.45 -3.06 11.26
N ASP A 357 -5.57 -2.90 10.26
CA ASP A 357 -5.17 -1.61 9.69
C ASP A 357 -6.00 -1.23 8.44
N ILE A 358 -6.81 -2.14 7.94
CA ILE A 358 -7.68 -1.96 6.77
C ILE A 358 -9.10 -1.62 7.21
N LYS A 359 -9.56 -0.42 6.87
CA LYS A 359 -10.88 0.11 7.26
C LYS A 359 -11.91 0.12 6.13
N SER A 360 -11.48 -0.18 4.91
CA SER A 360 -12.34 -0.23 3.72
C SER A 360 -13.05 -1.56 3.49
N VAL A 361 -12.83 -2.55 4.36
CA VAL A 361 -13.53 -3.82 4.34
C VAL A 361 -14.47 -3.85 5.57
N PRO A 362 -15.79 -3.76 5.38
CA PRO A 362 -16.72 -3.89 6.49
C PRO A 362 -16.76 -5.34 6.99
N ASP A 363 -17.04 -5.52 8.28
CA ASP A 363 -17.24 -6.82 8.93
C ASP A 363 -16.12 -7.84 8.66
N VAL A 364 -14.85 -7.38 8.69
CA VAL A 364 -13.68 -8.24 8.43
C VAL A 364 -13.72 -9.52 9.26
N ALA A 365 -14.05 -9.43 10.54
CA ALA A 365 -14.13 -10.58 11.45
C ALA A 365 -15.05 -11.69 10.91
N ARG A 366 -16.22 -11.33 10.38
CA ARG A 366 -17.15 -12.30 9.75
C ARG A 366 -16.55 -12.89 8.48
N LEU A 367 -15.99 -12.04 7.63
CA LEU A 367 -15.41 -12.47 6.35
C LEU A 367 -14.23 -13.43 6.53
N VAL A 368 -13.35 -13.18 7.49
CA VAL A 368 -12.19 -14.04 7.75
C VAL A 368 -12.57 -15.36 8.41
N LEU A 369 -13.69 -15.43 9.15
CA LEU A 369 -14.24 -16.68 9.68
C LEU A 369 -14.92 -17.53 8.60
N GLY A 370 -15.30 -16.92 7.46
CA GLY A 370 -16.04 -17.62 6.42
C GLY A 370 -17.48 -17.97 6.84
N GLU A 371 -18.08 -17.15 7.71
CA GLU A 371 -19.47 -17.35 8.13
C GLU A 371 -20.46 -16.89 7.05
N PRO A 372 -21.55 -17.65 6.79
CA PRO A 372 -22.59 -17.21 5.88
C PRO A 372 -23.25 -15.92 6.38
N GLN A 373 -23.62 -15.02 5.46
CA GLN A 373 -24.46 -13.87 5.82
C GLN A 373 -25.76 -14.39 6.46
N ALA A 374 -26.15 -13.83 7.60
CA ALA A 374 -27.52 -13.96 8.07
C ALA A 374 -28.45 -13.47 6.93
N PRO A 375 -29.54 -14.18 6.61
CA PRO A 375 -30.43 -13.76 5.54
C PRO A 375 -30.89 -12.31 5.83
N PRO A 376 -30.99 -11.44 4.82
CA PRO A 376 -31.54 -10.11 5.02
C PRO A 376 -32.92 -10.29 5.65
N HIS A 377 -33.18 -9.57 6.75
CA HIS A 377 -34.46 -9.58 7.45
C HIS A 377 -35.58 -9.61 6.41
N ARG A 378 -36.35 -10.71 6.40
CA ARG A 378 -37.59 -10.79 5.63
C ARG A 378 -38.38 -9.54 5.96
N ALA A 379 -38.70 -8.76 4.93
CA ALA A 379 -39.70 -7.71 5.03
C ALA A 379 -40.91 -8.32 5.76
N ILE A 380 -41.24 -7.73 6.90
CA ILE A 380 -42.43 -8.07 7.67
C ILE A 380 -43.60 -7.94 6.69
N ALA A 381 -44.19 -9.07 6.32
CA ALA A 381 -45.44 -9.08 5.59
C ALA A 381 -46.44 -8.29 6.44
N ARG A 382 -47.00 -7.23 5.87
CA ARG A 382 -48.16 -6.56 6.44
C ARG A 382 -49.28 -7.59 6.44
N GLU A 383 -49.68 -8.04 7.62
CA GLU A 383 -51.01 -8.61 7.83
C GLU A 383 -52.00 -7.43 7.68
N GLU A 384 -52.79 -7.45 6.61
CA GLU A 384 -54.00 -6.64 6.51
C GLU A 384 -55.06 -7.26 7.43
N PRO A 385 -55.76 -6.47 8.25
CA PRO A 385 -56.90 -6.97 9.01
C PRO A 385 -58.14 -7.04 8.12
N GLU A 386 -58.82 -8.19 8.14
CA GLU A 386 -60.20 -8.38 7.68
C GLU A 386 -61.20 -7.60 8.56
#